data_AF-A0A2S0PAE6-F1
#
_entry.id   AF-A0A2S0PAE6-F1
#
_cell.length_a   1.000
_cell.length_b   1.000
_cell.length_c   1.000
_cell.angle_alpha   90.00
_cell.angle_beta   90.00
_cell.angle_gamma   90.00
#
_symmetry.space_group_name_H-M   'P 1'
#
loop_
_entity.id
_entity.type
_entity.pdbx_description
1 polymer ?
#
loop_
_entity_poly.entity_id
_entity_poly.type
_entity_poly.pdbx_seq_one_letter_code
_entity_poly.pdbx_strand_id
1 'polypeptide(L)'
;MSQSAFAAHIGISRVMLSRILHGHAALAADMDLRLAEAQGTSSGFWLRLQVQRDLWEAAQRTSLHPSTPLPSTRPSAGSAASCRRPGAPSSTHNPASFVMPHRHGRKKCPRR
;
A
#
# COMPACT_ATOMS: atom_id res chain seq x y z
N MET A 1 0.79 -11.63 -33.12
CA MET A 1 1.37 -10.32 -32.74
C MET A 1 2.86 -10.49 -32.53
N SER A 2 3.73 -9.61 -33.08
CA SER A 2 5.19 -9.72 -32.90
C SER A 2 5.65 -9.12 -31.57
N GLN A 3 6.84 -9.51 -31.08
CA GLN A 3 7.41 -8.93 -29.85
C GLN A 3 7.51 -7.40 -29.91
N SER A 4 7.91 -6.86 -31.08
CA SER A 4 7.99 -5.40 -31.29
C SER A 4 6.62 -4.74 -31.24
N ALA A 5 5.59 -5.39 -31.81
CA ALA A 5 4.23 -4.89 -31.76
C ALA A 5 3.67 -4.90 -30.32
N PHE A 6 4.00 -5.92 -29.53
CA PHE A 6 3.61 -5.99 -28.11
C PHE A 6 4.33 -4.97 -27.24
N ALA A 7 5.63 -4.80 -27.44
CA ALA A 7 6.38 -3.76 -26.75
C ALA A 7 5.78 -2.37 -27.02
N ALA A 8 5.44 -2.07 -28.28
CA ALA A 8 4.79 -0.82 -28.64
C ALA A 8 3.38 -0.69 -28.03
N HIS A 9 2.60 -1.77 -28.01
CA HIS A 9 1.25 -1.76 -27.45
C HIS A 9 1.23 -1.44 -25.95
N ILE A 10 2.15 -2.01 -25.18
CA ILE A 10 2.23 -1.76 -23.73
C ILE A 10 3.10 -0.54 -23.36
N GLY A 11 3.68 0.14 -24.37
CA GLY A 11 4.46 1.36 -24.20
C GLY A 11 5.85 1.16 -23.61
N ILE A 12 6.53 0.06 -23.95
CA ILE A 12 7.92 -0.21 -23.53
C ILE A 12 8.86 -0.40 -24.71
N SER A 13 10.17 -0.31 -24.44
CA SER A 13 11.15 -0.66 -25.46
C SER A 13 11.17 -2.16 -25.73
N ARG A 14 11.40 -2.55 -26.99
CA ARG A 14 11.61 -3.95 -27.38
C ARG A 14 12.71 -4.63 -26.56
N VAL A 15 13.77 -3.87 -26.23
CA VAL A 15 14.88 -4.37 -25.42
C VAL A 15 14.42 -4.73 -24.01
N MET A 16 13.59 -3.87 -23.39
CA MET A 16 13.00 -4.15 -22.08
C MET A 16 12.13 -5.40 -22.11
N LEU A 17 11.25 -5.51 -23.11
CA LEU A 17 10.42 -6.71 -23.28
C LEU A 17 11.28 -7.97 -23.43
N SER A 18 12.34 -7.90 -24.24
CA SER A 18 13.27 -9.01 -24.41
C SER A 18 13.92 -9.40 -23.08
N ARG A 19 14.41 -8.43 -22.29
CA ARG A 19 15.01 -8.72 -20.98
C ARG A 19 14.03 -9.39 -20.03
N ILE A 20 12.78 -8.95 -20.01
CA ILE A 20 11.72 -9.55 -19.19
C ILE A 20 11.46 -10.99 -19.64
N LEU A 21 11.29 -11.23 -20.94
CA LEU A 21 11.02 -12.57 -21.51
C LEU A 21 12.15 -13.56 -21.22
N HIS A 22 13.40 -13.10 -21.23
CA HIS A 22 14.56 -13.93 -20.92
C HIS A 22 14.94 -13.92 -19.42
N GLY A 23 14.11 -13.32 -18.57
CA GLY A 23 14.35 -13.29 -17.11
C GLY A 23 15.51 -12.39 -16.66
N HIS A 24 16.09 -11.60 -17.55
CA HIS A 24 17.17 -10.65 -17.24
C HIS A 24 16.70 -9.32 -16.64
N ALA A 25 15.39 -9.11 -16.51
CA ALA A 25 14.79 -7.98 -15.80
C ALA A 25 13.60 -8.46 -14.97
N ALA A 26 13.48 -7.91 -13.76
CA ALA A 26 12.31 -8.11 -12.91
C ALA A 26 11.15 -7.20 -13.33
N LEU A 27 9.93 -7.66 -13.08
CA LEU A 27 8.71 -6.89 -13.31
C LEU A 27 8.48 -5.87 -12.19
N ALA A 28 8.37 -4.59 -12.55
CA ALA A 28 7.99 -3.49 -11.65
C ALA A 28 6.47 -3.29 -11.60
N ALA A 29 5.97 -2.52 -10.64
CA ALA A 29 4.54 -2.26 -10.48
C ALA A 29 3.90 -1.57 -11.70
N ASP A 30 4.56 -0.59 -12.30
CA ASP A 30 4.09 0.06 -13.54
C ASP A 30 3.95 -0.94 -14.70
N MET A 31 4.86 -1.92 -14.79
CA MET A 31 4.80 -2.99 -15.80
C MET A 31 3.62 -3.93 -15.56
N ASP A 32 3.34 -4.27 -14.31
CA ASP A 32 2.21 -5.12 -13.96
C ASP A 32 0.87 -4.47 -14.35
N LEU A 33 0.70 -3.17 -14.11
CA LEU A 33 -0.50 -2.43 -14.54
C LEU A 33 -0.65 -2.41 -16.07
N ARG A 34 0.42 -2.12 -16.80
CA ARG A 34 0.41 -2.14 -18.28
C ARG A 34 0.05 -3.52 -18.84
N LEU A 35 0.62 -4.57 -18.24
CA LEU A 35 0.35 -5.96 -18.64
C LEU A 35 -1.08 -6.38 -18.27
N ALA A 36 -1.62 -5.88 -17.16
CA ALA A 36 -2.99 -6.10 -16.73
C ALA A 36 -3.99 -5.49 -17.70
N GLU A 37 -3.79 -4.24 -18.10
CA GLU A 37 -4.62 -3.58 -19.11
C GLU A 37 -4.53 -4.27 -20.48
N ALA A 38 -3.32 -4.64 -20.92
CA ALA A 38 -3.10 -5.23 -22.23
C ALA A 38 -3.63 -6.67 -22.37
N GLN A 39 -3.63 -7.46 -21.30
CA GLN A 39 -4.02 -8.88 -21.33
C GLN A 39 -5.33 -9.16 -20.61
N GLY A 40 -5.95 -8.15 -19.99
CA GLY A 40 -7.17 -8.31 -19.19
C GLY A 40 -6.95 -9.09 -17.89
N THR A 41 -5.74 -9.06 -17.32
CA THR A 41 -5.45 -9.70 -16.03
C THR A 41 -5.71 -8.74 -14.87
N SER A 42 -5.82 -9.26 -13.64
CA SER A 42 -5.94 -8.40 -12.45
C SER A 42 -4.62 -7.69 -12.12
N SER A 43 -4.70 -6.49 -11.55
CA SER A 43 -3.54 -5.81 -10.95
C SER A 43 -2.88 -6.68 -9.89
N GLY A 44 -1.55 -6.71 -9.87
CA GLY A 44 -0.71 -7.53 -9.01
C GLY A 44 -0.58 -9.00 -9.45
N PHE A 45 -1.20 -9.40 -10.56
CA PHE A 45 -1.07 -10.76 -11.06
C PHE A 45 0.39 -11.09 -11.44
N TRP A 46 1.01 -10.22 -12.23
CA TRP A 46 2.37 -10.43 -12.74
C TRP A 46 3.42 -10.23 -11.65
N LEU A 47 3.19 -9.28 -10.74
CA LEU A 47 4.04 -9.13 -9.55
C LEU A 47 4.05 -10.37 -8.65
N ARG A 48 2.89 -11.03 -8.47
CA ARG A 48 2.85 -12.28 -7.69
C ARG A 48 3.69 -13.38 -8.33
N LEU A 49 3.68 -13.48 -9.65
CA LEU A 49 4.54 -14.43 -10.37
C LEU A 49 6.02 -14.08 -10.22
N GLN A 50 6.38 -12.80 -10.29
CA GLN A 50 7.75 -12.33 -10.06
C GLN A 50 8.22 -12.72 -8.65
N VAL A 51 7.41 -12.45 -7.62
CA VAL A 51 7.74 -12.80 -6.23
C VAL A 51 7.93 -14.31 -6.07
N GLN A 52 7.08 -15.13 -6.67
CA GLN A 52 7.24 -16.59 -6.62
C GLN A 52 8.57 -17.04 -7.24
N ARG A 53 8.95 -16.45 -8.39
CA ARG A 53 10.23 -16.73 -9.03
C ARG A 53 11.40 -16.29 -8.16
N ASP A 54 11.34 -15.08 -7.60
CA ASP A 54 12.41 -14.54 -6.76
C ASP A 54 12.61 -15.38 -5.50
N LEU A 55 11.52 -15.84 -4.87
CA LEU A 55 11.58 -16.75 -3.72
C LEU A 55 12.20 -18.09 -4.10
N TRP A 56 11.82 -18.66 -5.24
CA TRP A 56 12.42 -19.90 -5.74
C TRP A 56 13.91 -19.71 -6.04
N GLU A 57 14.30 -18.67 -6.78
CA GLU A 57 15.71 -18.37 -7.07
C GLU A 57 16.53 -18.15 -5.78
N ALA A 58 15.96 -17.44 -4.80
CA ALA A 58 16.60 -17.24 -3.50
C ALA A 58 16.78 -18.56 -2.75
N ALA A 59 15.77 -19.43 -2.75
CA ALA A 59 15.85 -20.76 -2.14
C ALA A 59 16.93 -21.64 -2.79
N GLN A 60 17.12 -21.54 -4.11
CA GLN A 60 18.17 -22.29 -4.81
C GLN A 60 19.58 -21.77 -4.48
N ARG A 61 19.75 -20.48 -4.20
CA ARG A 61 21.05 -19.86 -3.94
C ARG A 61 21.48 -19.90 -2.47
N THR A 62 20.54 -20.11 -1.56
CA THR A 62 20.79 -19.90 -0.14
C THR A 62 20.72 -21.21 0.64
N SER A 63 21.77 -21.48 1.40
CA SER A 63 21.66 -22.31 2.59
C SER A 63 21.00 -21.43 3.65
N LEU A 64 19.66 -21.35 3.65
CA LEU A 64 18.93 -20.54 4.64
C LEU A 64 19.42 -20.96 6.03
N HIS A 65 20.16 -20.07 6.70
CA HIS A 65 20.51 -20.33 8.08
C HIS A 65 19.22 -20.21 8.88
N PRO A 66 18.83 -21.25 9.65
CA PRO A 66 17.66 -21.15 10.49
C PRO A 66 17.83 -19.94 11.41
N SER A 67 16.99 -18.95 11.21
CA SER A 67 16.88 -17.81 12.12
C SER A 67 15.85 -18.20 13.18
N THR A 68 16.21 -17.99 14.44
CA THR A 68 15.25 -18.15 15.53
C THR A 68 14.15 -17.10 15.33
N PRO A 69 12.87 -17.49 15.22
CA PRO A 69 11.79 -16.53 15.04
C PRO A 69 11.76 -15.57 16.23
N LEU A 70 11.59 -14.28 15.94
CA LEU A 70 11.47 -13.24 16.96
C LEU A 70 10.29 -13.56 17.89
N PRO A 71 10.44 -13.34 19.21
CA PRO A 71 9.34 -13.56 20.14
C PRO A 71 8.15 -12.70 19.75
N SER A 72 7.00 -13.35 19.54
CA SER A 72 5.73 -12.67 19.30
C SER A 72 5.30 -11.99 20.58
N THR A 73 5.76 -10.75 20.78
CA THR A 73 5.17 -9.87 21.78
C THR A 73 3.82 -9.44 21.26
N ARG A 74 2.79 -10.26 21.51
CA ARG A 74 1.44 -9.72 21.52
C ARG A 74 1.47 -8.62 22.58
N PRO A 75 1.13 -7.35 22.26
CA PRO A 75 0.92 -6.38 23.31
C PRO A 75 -0.13 -6.99 24.21
N SER A 76 0.28 -7.35 25.44
CA SER A 76 -0.65 -7.72 26.49
C SER A 76 -1.67 -6.60 26.51
N ALA A 77 -2.95 -6.95 26.36
CA ALA A 77 -4.04 -6.02 26.55
C ALA A 77 -3.94 -5.54 27.99
N GLY A 78 -3.11 -4.52 28.20
CA GLY A 78 -2.96 -3.81 29.45
C GLY A 78 -4.33 -3.29 29.76
N SER A 79 -4.92 -3.90 30.78
CA SER A 79 -6.07 -3.47 31.57
C SER A 79 -6.74 -2.24 30.99
N ALA A 80 -7.97 -2.41 30.49
CA ALA A 80 -8.92 -1.31 30.41
C ALA A 80 -8.95 -0.68 31.81
N ALA A 81 -8.13 0.35 32.01
CA ALA A 81 -8.24 1.25 33.13
C ALA A 81 -9.67 1.72 33.02
N SER A 82 -10.49 1.24 33.95
CA SER A 82 -11.87 1.63 34.11
C SER A 82 -11.84 3.15 34.27
N CYS A 83 -12.01 3.85 33.14
CA CYS A 83 -12.34 5.25 33.13
C CYS A 83 -13.71 5.31 33.80
N ARG A 84 -13.72 5.41 35.14
CA ARG A 84 -14.91 5.84 35.88
C ARG A 84 -15.30 7.16 35.24
N ARG A 85 -16.43 7.18 34.53
CA ARG A 85 -17.06 8.41 34.05
C ARG A 85 -17.20 9.32 35.28
N PRO A 86 -16.57 10.51 35.31
CA PRO A 86 -17.01 11.55 36.23
C PRO A 86 -18.48 11.83 35.89
N GLY A 87 -19.30 11.94 36.94
CA GLY A 87 -20.74 12.10 36.81
C GLY A 87 -21.13 13.18 35.81
N ALA A 88 -22.18 12.88 35.04
CA ALA A 88 -22.83 13.88 34.21
C ALA A 88 -23.27 15.06 35.08
N PRO A 89 -22.91 16.31 34.76
CA PRO A 89 -23.64 17.43 35.32
C PRO A 89 -25.05 17.40 34.74
N SER A 90 -26.03 17.20 35.60
CA SER A 90 -27.43 17.50 35.32
C SER A 90 -27.54 19.00 35.03
N SER A 91 -27.37 19.37 33.76
CA SER A 91 -27.65 20.72 33.29
C SER A 91 -28.97 20.67 32.52
N THR A 92 -30.05 20.89 33.27
CA THR A 92 -31.30 21.39 32.73
C THR A 92 -31.00 22.76 32.13
N HIS A 93 -30.69 22.82 30.83
CA HIS A 93 -30.65 24.08 30.11
C HIS A 93 -31.82 24.14 29.10
N ASN A 94 -32.63 25.17 29.32
CA ASN A 94 -33.84 25.55 28.62
C ASN A 94 -33.52 25.92 27.15
N PRO A 95 -34.24 25.41 26.14
CA PRO A 95 -33.97 25.69 24.73
C PRO A 95 -34.57 27.04 24.29
N ALA A 96 -33.98 28.16 24.73
CA ALA A 96 -34.38 29.48 24.24
C ALA A 96 -33.26 30.52 24.40
N SER A 97 -32.18 30.40 23.62
CA SER A 97 -31.19 31.45 23.26
C SER A 97 -30.10 30.79 22.40
N PHE A 98 -30.24 30.62 21.08
CA PHE A 98 -30.02 31.64 20.05
C PHE A 98 -28.75 32.49 20.28
N VAL A 99 -27.69 32.23 19.49
CA VAL A 99 -26.95 33.18 18.63
C VAL A 99 -25.79 32.41 17.96
N MET A 100 -25.78 32.40 16.62
CA MET A 100 -24.67 31.89 15.79
C MET A 100 -23.46 32.84 15.87
N PRO A 101 -22.24 32.36 16.15
CA PRO A 101 -21.05 33.17 15.94
C PRO A 101 -20.61 33.14 14.47
N HIS A 102 -20.55 34.33 13.86
CA HIS A 102 -20.03 34.60 12.52
C HIS A 102 -18.59 34.12 12.34
N ARG A 103 -18.38 33.32 11.28
CA ARG A 103 -17.08 32.81 10.81
C ARG A 103 -16.21 33.96 10.26
N HIS A 104 -15.28 34.49 11.05
CA HIS A 104 -14.27 35.44 10.58
C HIS A 104 -13.04 34.72 10.01
N GLY A 105 -12.49 35.31 8.94
CA GLY A 105 -11.62 34.68 7.94
C GLY A 105 -10.25 34.20 8.41
N ARG A 106 -9.81 33.09 7.80
CA ARG A 106 -8.45 32.57 7.88
C ARG A 106 -7.49 33.50 7.13
N LYS A 107 -6.67 34.25 7.85
CA LYS A 107 -5.53 34.97 7.27
C LYS A 107 -4.44 33.97 6.87
N LYS A 108 -3.95 34.13 5.63
CA LYS A 108 -2.85 33.40 4.99
C LYS A 108 -1.54 33.66 5.75
N CYS A 109 -0.83 32.61 6.17
CA CYS A 109 0.56 32.71 6.61
C CYS A 109 1.49 32.64 5.39
N PRO A 110 2.43 33.58 5.18
CA PRO A 110 3.48 33.44 4.17
C PRO A 110 4.59 32.52 4.68
N ARG A 111 5.02 31.59 3.82
CA ARG A 111 6.20 30.75 4.03
C ARG A 111 7.46 31.60 3.90
N ARG A 112 8.42 31.41 4.81
CA ARG A 112 9.80 31.84 4.67
C ARG A 112 10.66 30.60 4.46
#